data_AF-A0A1F4F866-F1
#
_entry.id   AF-A0A1F4F866-F1
#
_cell.length_a   1.000
_cell.length_b   1.000
_cell.length_c   1.000
_cell.angle_alpha   90.00
_cell.angle_beta   90.00
_cell.angle_gamma   90.00
#
_symmetry.space_group_name_H-M   'P 1'
#
loop_
_entity.id
_entity.type
_entity.pdbx_description
1 polymer ?
#
loop_
_entity_poly.entity_id
_entity_poly.type
_entity_poly.pdbx_seq_one_letter_code
_entity_poly.pdbx_strand_id
1 'polypeptide(L)'
;MARPCTGSALSAAERMRRYRARQRAAGLRASTRWSPREATWSDHRIAEARSLALHALVARRISANPGLVERARETVLRWLERYGEEAPAALLEWKALLERPWREIAARATELSDDAARLRQSSPLATLLSEAERRRVHDAFRA
;
A
#
# COMPACT_ATOMS: atom_id res chain seq x y z
N MET A 1 18.91 -57.49 32.74
CA MET A 1 17.66 -56.86 32.25
C MET A 1 17.90 -56.37 30.83
N ALA A 2 17.23 -56.95 29.83
CA ALA A 2 17.41 -56.57 28.43
C ALA A 2 16.52 -55.37 28.06
N ARG A 3 17.10 -54.36 27.40
CA ARG A 3 16.36 -53.20 26.87
C ARG A 3 15.40 -53.69 25.76
N PRO A 4 14.13 -53.26 25.75
CA PRO A 4 13.19 -53.67 24.70
C PRO A 4 13.64 -53.12 23.34
N CYS A 5 13.63 -53.98 22.31
CA CYS A 5 13.90 -53.59 20.93
C CYS A 5 12.83 -52.59 20.48
N THR A 6 13.19 -51.31 20.40
CA THR A 6 12.39 -50.33 19.69
C THR A 6 12.36 -50.73 18.23
N GLY A 7 11.18 -51.06 17.71
CA GLY A 7 10.98 -51.41 16.30
C GLY A 7 11.64 -50.36 15.40
N SER A 8 12.26 -50.83 14.31
CA SER A 8 13.05 -49.99 13.39
C SER A 8 12.33 -48.68 13.08
N ALA A 9 13.02 -47.56 13.29
CA ALA A 9 12.53 -46.26 12.89
C ALA A 9 12.20 -46.29 11.39
N LEU A 10 11.01 -45.80 11.02
CA LEU A 10 10.60 -45.73 9.61
C LEU A 10 11.61 -44.90 8.83
N SER A 11 11.99 -45.42 7.67
CA SER A 11 12.84 -44.67 6.73
C SER A 11 12.16 -43.36 6.35
N ALA A 12 12.94 -42.35 5.99
CA ALA A 12 12.40 -41.07 5.50
C ALA A 12 11.43 -41.27 4.32
N ALA A 13 11.74 -42.24 3.44
CA ALA A 13 10.90 -42.60 2.31
C ALA A 13 9.53 -43.14 2.73
N GLU A 14 9.47 -44.00 3.75
CA GLU A 14 8.21 -44.54 4.27
C GLU A 14 7.36 -43.48 4.94
N ARG A 15 8.00 -42.57 5.70
CA ARG A 15 7.32 -41.41 6.29
C ARG A 15 6.68 -40.53 5.21
N MET A 16 7.41 -40.24 4.13
CA MET A 16 6.90 -39.46 2.99
C MET A 16 5.77 -40.17 2.24
N ARG A 17 5.84 -41.51 2.06
CA ARG A 17 4.75 -42.29 1.46
C ARG A 17 3.47 -42.21 2.29
N ARG A 18 3.57 -42.41 3.61
CA ARG A 18 2.44 -42.30 4.54
C ARG A 18 1.85 -40.89 4.55
N TYR A 19 2.70 -39.86 4.58
CA TYR A 19 2.26 -38.47 4.48
C TYR A 19 1.47 -38.19 3.20
N ARG A 20 2.00 -38.60 2.03
CA ARG A 20 1.30 -38.43 0.74
C ARG A 20 0.01 -39.24 0.63
N ALA A 21 -0.07 -40.41 1.27
CA ALA A 21 -1.30 -41.20 1.33
C ALA A 21 -2.37 -40.47 2.15
N ARG A 22 -2.02 -39.91 3.32
CA ARG A 22 -2.93 -39.11 4.16
C ARG A 22 -3.43 -37.85 3.44
N GLN A 23 -2.53 -37.12 2.78
CA GLN A 23 -2.86 -35.93 2.00
C GLN A 23 -3.87 -36.27 0.89
N ARG A 24 -3.64 -37.37 0.15
CA ARG A 24 -4.58 -37.83 -0.89
C ARG A 24 -5.94 -38.26 -0.33
N ALA A 25 -5.97 -38.96 0.81
CA ALA A 25 -7.23 -39.34 1.47
C ALA A 25 -8.02 -38.13 1.96
N ALA A 26 -7.35 -37.03 2.32
CA ALA A 26 -7.95 -35.74 2.64
C ALA A 26 -8.36 -34.91 1.40
N GLY A 27 -8.30 -35.49 0.19
CA GLY A 27 -8.66 -34.81 -1.06
C GLY A 27 -7.60 -33.85 -1.61
N LEU A 28 -6.44 -33.75 -0.95
CA LEU A 28 -5.37 -32.85 -1.36
C LEU A 28 -4.54 -33.50 -2.48
N ARG A 29 -4.43 -32.81 -3.61
CA ARG A 29 -3.61 -33.23 -4.77
C ARG A 29 -2.30 -32.44 -4.77
N ALA A 30 -1.19 -33.13 -4.98
CA ALA A 30 0.10 -32.47 -5.16
C ALA A 30 0.05 -31.66 -6.46
N SER A 31 0.04 -30.33 -6.34
CA SER A 31 0.20 -29.45 -7.49
C SER A 31 1.68 -29.44 -7.88
N THR A 32 2.01 -30.12 -8.98
CA THR A 32 3.35 -30.10 -9.57
C THR A 32 3.54 -28.95 -10.57
N ARG A 33 2.46 -28.24 -10.92
CA ARG A 33 2.50 -27.13 -11.87
C ARG A 33 2.27 -25.83 -11.12
N TRP A 34 3.32 -25.02 -11.00
CA TRP A 34 3.15 -23.60 -10.72
C TRP A 34 2.44 -23.00 -11.94
N SER A 35 1.17 -22.62 -11.75
CA SER A 35 0.47 -21.78 -12.71
C SER A 35 0.64 -20.36 -12.18
N PRO A 36 1.32 -19.45 -12.90
CA PRO A 36 1.19 -18.05 -12.59
C PRO A 36 -0.29 -17.72 -12.81
N ARG A 37 -1.01 -17.40 -11.73
CA ARG A 37 -2.24 -16.64 -11.91
C ARG A 37 -1.78 -15.30 -12.45
N GLU A 38 -2.36 -14.85 -13.55
CA GLU A 38 -2.30 -13.43 -13.89
C GLU A 38 -2.70 -12.66 -12.64
N ALA A 39 -1.83 -11.76 -12.19
CA ALA A 39 -2.10 -10.97 -11.01
C ALA A 39 -3.24 -10.00 -11.33
N THR A 40 -4.48 -10.42 -11.08
CA THR A 40 -5.64 -9.55 -11.11
C THR A 40 -5.58 -8.66 -9.88
N TRP A 41 -5.09 -7.43 -10.05
CA TRP A 41 -5.12 -6.42 -9.00
C TRP A 41 -6.58 -5.98 -8.77
N SER A 42 -6.97 -5.79 -7.51
CA SER A 42 -8.27 -5.18 -7.23
C SER A 42 -8.26 -3.71 -7.65
N ASP A 43 -9.42 -3.20 -8.06
CA ASP A 43 -9.59 -1.78 -8.40
C ASP A 43 -9.11 -0.86 -7.27
N HIS A 44 -9.32 -1.29 -6.03
CA HIS A 44 -8.83 -0.60 -4.84
C HIS A 44 -7.30 -0.50 -4.82
N ARG A 45 -6.57 -1.60 -5.06
CA ARG A 45 -5.10 -1.60 -5.12
C ARG A 45 -4.57 -0.70 -6.23
N ILE A 46 -5.24 -0.70 -7.39
CA ILE A 46 -4.88 0.18 -8.51
C ILE A 46 -5.10 1.65 -8.12
N ALA A 47 -6.22 1.98 -7.48
CA ALA A 47 -6.51 3.33 -7.01
C ALA A 47 -5.50 3.81 -5.94
N GLU A 48 -5.13 2.95 -4.99
CA GLU A 48 -4.10 3.23 -3.99
C GLU A 48 -2.73 3.49 -4.63
N ALA A 49 -2.30 2.62 -5.55
CA ALA A 49 -1.02 2.76 -6.24
C ALA A 49 -0.97 4.04 -7.09
N ARG A 50 -2.08 4.38 -7.75
CA ARG A 50 -2.22 5.63 -8.51
C ARG A 50 -2.16 6.85 -7.59
N SER A 51 -2.87 6.81 -6.47
CA SER A 51 -2.83 7.87 -5.44
C SER A 51 -1.41 8.08 -4.94
N LEU A 52 -0.69 7.00 -4.62
CA LEU A 52 0.71 7.07 -4.23
C LEU A 52 1.60 7.68 -5.32
N ALA A 53 1.41 7.29 -6.58
CA ALA A 53 2.17 7.83 -7.71
C ALA A 53 1.98 9.34 -7.89
N LEU A 54 0.74 9.84 -7.72
CA LEU A 54 0.46 11.28 -7.72
C LEU A 54 1.23 12.00 -6.59
N HIS A 55 1.23 11.44 -5.38
CA HIS A 55 1.95 12.03 -4.24
C HIS A 55 3.46 11.99 -4.41
N ALA A 56 4.02 10.92 -4.98
CA ALA A 56 5.43 10.84 -5.32
C ALA A 56 5.82 11.90 -6.37
N LEU A 57 4.96 12.16 -7.37
CA LEU A 57 5.18 13.22 -8.35
C LEU A 57 5.15 14.61 -7.69
N VAL A 58 4.18 14.88 -6.83
CA VAL A 58 4.12 16.14 -6.06
C VAL A 58 5.37 16.30 -5.19
N ALA A 59 5.79 15.25 -4.50
CA ALA A 59 6.98 15.30 -3.65
C ALA A 59 8.25 15.65 -4.44
N ARG A 60 8.40 15.11 -5.65
CA ARG A 60 9.49 15.49 -6.57
C ARG A 60 9.41 16.96 -6.97
N ARG A 61 8.22 17.48 -7.27
CA ARG A 61 8.03 18.91 -7.63
C ARG A 61 8.39 19.84 -6.48
N ILE A 62 7.91 19.55 -5.28
CA ILE A 62 8.21 20.38 -4.09
C ILE A 62 9.70 20.28 -3.75
N SER A 63 10.32 19.11 -3.89
CA SER A 63 11.77 18.99 -3.66
C SER A 63 12.59 19.85 -4.65
N ALA A 64 12.12 20.02 -5.88
CA ALA A 64 12.74 20.92 -6.87
C ALA A 64 12.38 22.40 -6.67
N ASN A 65 11.20 22.70 -6.11
CA ASN A 65 10.75 24.05 -5.78
C ASN A 65 10.03 24.05 -4.42
N PRO A 66 10.77 24.24 -3.31
CA PRO A 66 10.21 24.12 -1.95
C PRO A 66 9.05 25.07 -1.66
N GLY A 67 8.98 26.23 -2.32
CA GLY A 67 7.90 27.20 -2.12
C GLY A 67 6.51 26.68 -2.53
N LEU A 68 6.44 25.59 -3.31
CA LEU A 68 5.16 24.96 -3.67
C LEU A 68 4.41 24.38 -2.47
N VAL A 69 5.10 24.10 -1.35
CA VAL A 69 4.43 23.60 -0.13
C VAL A 69 3.48 24.65 0.46
N GLU A 70 3.76 25.95 0.31
CA GLU A 70 2.91 27.01 0.83
C GLU A 70 1.51 26.99 0.18
N ARG A 71 1.45 26.70 -1.12
CA ARG A 71 0.16 26.55 -1.84
C ARG A 71 -0.69 25.41 -1.29
N ALA A 72 -0.06 24.35 -0.78
CA ALA A 72 -0.77 23.27 -0.11
C ALA A 72 -1.27 23.70 1.28
N ARG A 73 -0.50 24.50 2.01
CA ARG A 73 -0.92 25.11 3.29
C ARG A 73 -2.10 26.05 3.11
N GLU A 74 -2.03 26.97 2.15
CA GLU A 74 -3.14 27.85 1.78
C GLU A 74 -4.39 27.06 1.39
N THR A 75 -4.20 25.95 0.68
CA THR A 75 -5.31 25.10 0.25
C THR A 75 -6.01 24.41 1.43
N VAL A 76 -5.26 23.85 2.38
CA VAL A 76 -5.87 23.21 3.55
C VAL A 76 -6.57 24.24 4.43
N LEU A 77 -6.00 25.44 4.62
CA LEU A 77 -6.63 26.51 5.39
C LEU A 77 -7.95 26.96 4.76
N ARG A 78 -7.96 27.23 3.44
CA ARG A 78 -9.18 27.57 2.70
C ARG A 78 -10.25 26.48 2.80
N TRP A 79 -9.86 25.20 2.76
CA TRP A 79 -10.81 24.11 2.93
C TRP A 79 -11.38 24.08 4.35
N LEU A 80 -10.53 24.23 5.37
CA LEU A 80 -10.97 24.28 6.78
C LEU A 80 -11.93 25.44 7.03
N GLU A 81 -11.64 26.63 6.49
CA GLU A 81 -12.54 27.79 6.58
C GLU A 81 -13.94 27.49 6.03
N ARG A 82 -14.02 26.71 4.95
CA ARG A 82 -15.32 26.30 4.36
C ARG A 82 -16.11 25.34 5.25
N TYR A 83 -15.43 24.50 6.03
CA TYR A 83 -16.09 23.55 6.94
C TYR A 83 -16.40 24.17 8.31
N GLY A 84 -15.68 25.22 8.73
CA GLY A 84 -15.84 25.82 10.04
C GLY A 84 -15.54 24.84 11.17
N GLU A 85 -16.44 24.75 12.17
CA GLU A 85 -16.27 23.87 13.33
C GLU A 85 -16.42 22.37 13.00
N GLU A 86 -17.02 22.03 11.86
CA GLU A 86 -17.28 20.64 11.45
C GLU A 86 -16.21 20.09 10.49
N ALA A 87 -14.98 20.58 10.62
CA ALA A 87 -13.87 20.15 9.78
C ALA A 87 -13.60 18.63 9.88
N PRO A 88 -13.50 17.90 8.75
CA PRO A 88 -13.12 16.50 8.76
C PRO A 88 -11.76 16.29 9.43
N ALA A 89 -11.65 15.25 10.28
CA ALA A 89 -10.42 14.94 11.01
C ALA A 89 -9.19 14.81 10.11
N ALA A 90 -9.36 14.29 8.88
CA ALA A 90 -8.27 14.16 7.92
C ALA A 90 -7.71 15.52 7.45
N LEU A 91 -8.53 16.58 7.37
CA LEU A 91 -8.06 17.92 7.02
C LEU A 91 -7.28 18.56 8.18
N LEU A 92 -7.72 18.32 9.42
CA LEU A 92 -6.98 18.72 10.61
C LEU A 92 -5.64 17.98 10.72
N GLU A 93 -5.61 16.68 10.41
CA GLU A 93 -4.38 15.88 10.32
C GLU A 93 -3.43 16.44 9.25
N TRP A 94 -3.96 16.80 8.07
CA TRP A 94 -3.16 17.45 7.03
C TRP A 94 -2.62 18.82 7.45
N LYS A 95 -3.42 19.65 8.14
CA LYS A 95 -2.95 20.94 8.67
C LYS A 95 -1.76 20.73 9.61
N ALA A 96 -1.89 19.84 10.58
CA ALA A 96 -0.81 19.53 11.52
C ALA A 96 0.42 18.94 10.82
N LEU A 97 0.23 18.05 9.85
CA LEU A 97 1.33 17.48 9.07
C LEU A 97 2.08 18.56 8.27
N LEU A 98 1.38 19.50 7.64
CA LEU A 98 1.98 20.54 6.81
C LEU A 98 2.79 21.58 7.59
N GLU A 99 2.64 21.66 8.92
CA GLU A 99 3.47 22.48 9.81
C GLU A 99 4.86 21.85 10.07
N ARG A 100 5.05 20.57 9.71
CA ARG A 100 6.31 19.84 9.92
C ARG A 100 7.35 20.15 8.82
N PRO A 101 8.63 19.80 9.03
CA PRO A 101 9.65 19.89 7.99
C PRO A 101 9.28 19.09 6.73
N TRP A 102 9.66 19.60 5.56
CA TRP A 102 9.31 19.00 4.26
C TRP A 102 9.64 17.50 4.17
N ARG A 103 10.79 17.06 4.70
CA ARG A 103 11.18 15.65 4.70
C ARG A 103 10.14 14.74 5.37
N GLU A 104 9.48 15.23 6.42
CA GLU A 104 8.49 14.46 7.19
C GLU A 104 7.14 14.47 6.46
N ILE A 105 6.76 15.60 5.86
CA ILE A 105 5.58 15.70 4.99
C ILE A 105 5.72 14.73 3.81
N ALA A 106 6.85 14.76 3.12
CA ALA A 106 7.12 13.92 1.96
C ALA A 106 7.09 12.44 2.34
N ALA A 107 7.83 12.05 3.39
CA ALA A 107 7.87 10.67 3.88
C ALA A 107 6.45 10.15 4.16
N ARG A 108 5.64 10.94 4.86
CA ARG A 108 4.28 10.56 5.21
C ARG A 108 3.34 10.51 4.00
N ALA A 109 3.42 11.48 3.09
CA ALA A 109 2.62 11.51 1.87
C ALA A 109 2.89 10.32 0.95
N THR A 110 4.13 9.81 0.95
CA THR A 110 4.57 8.68 0.12
C THR A 110 4.67 7.35 0.86
N GLU A 111 4.17 7.27 2.09
CA GLU A 111 4.27 6.05 2.90
C GLU A 111 3.35 4.95 2.37
N LEU A 112 3.86 3.71 2.34
CA LEU A 112 3.13 2.48 1.97
C LEU A 112 2.44 1.86 3.19
N SER A 113 1.54 2.61 3.81
CA SER A 113 0.68 2.13 4.91
C SER A 113 -0.77 2.50 4.66
N ASP A 114 -1.69 1.71 5.23
CA ASP A 114 -3.15 1.95 5.12
C ASP A 114 -3.53 3.33 5.71
N ASP A 115 -2.82 3.73 6.75
CA ASP A 115 -2.99 5.00 7.44
C ASP A 115 -2.64 6.19 6.52
N ALA A 116 -1.51 6.11 5.81
CA ALA A 116 -1.14 7.10 4.80
C ALA A 116 -2.05 7.03 3.56
N ALA A 117 -2.52 5.83 3.18
CA ALA A 117 -3.47 5.66 2.07
C ALA A 117 -4.80 6.37 2.37
N ARG A 118 -5.33 6.22 3.59
CA ARG A 118 -6.49 6.99 4.08
C ARG A 118 -6.23 8.48 4.00
N LEU A 119 -5.09 8.94 4.52
CA LEU A 119 -4.76 10.36 4.53
C LEU A 119 -4.70 10.96 3.11
N ARG A 120 -4.14 10.22 2.13
CA ARG A 120 -4.09 10.64 0.72
C ARG A 120 -5.47 10.88 0.07
N GLN A 121 -6.56 10.30 0.60
CA GLN A 121 -7.91 10.48 0.04
C GLN A 121 -8.40 11.93 0.09
N SER A 122 -7.84 12.74 1.00
CA SER A 122 -8.22 14.15 1.21
C SER A 122 -7.02 15.11 1.10
N SER A 123 -5.99 14.73 0.34
CA SER A 123 -4.73 15.48 0.34
C SER A 123 -4.80 16.83 -0.39
N PRO A 124 -4.36 17.94 0.26
CA PRO A 124 -4.17 19.21 -0.41
C PRO A 124 -3.01 19.18 -1.42
N LEU A 125 -2.06 18.25 -1.28
CA LEU A 125 -0.91 18.12 -2.19
C LEU A 125 -1.34 17.76 -3.62
N ALA A 126 -2.42 16.99 -3.79
CA ALA A 126 -2.94 16.60 -5.10
C ALA A 126 -3.42 17.79 -5.95
N THR A 127 -3.70 18.94 -5.32
CA THR A 127 -4.09 20.18 -6.02
C THR A 127 -2.94 20.86 -6.74
N LEU A 128 -1.69 20.51 -6.41
CA LEU A 128 -0.49 21.07 -7.02
C LEU A 128 -0.20 20.49 -8.41
N LEU A 129 -0.85 19.40 -8.79
CA LEU A 129 -0.71 18.80 -10.11
C LEU A 129 -1.70 19.43 -11.10
N SER A 130 -1.19 19.75 -12.29
CA SER A 130 -2.04 20.09 -13.42
C SER A 130 -2.90 18.90 -13.84
N GLU A 131 -3.98 19.17 -14.55
CA GLU A 131 -4.85 18.12 -15.10
C GLU A 131 -4.08 17.18 -16.05
N ALA A 132 -3.18 17.73 -16.87
CA ALA A 132 -2.36 16.96 -17.78
C ALA A 132 -1.43 15.99 -17.04
N GLU A 133 -0.83 16.39 -15.91
CA GLU A 133 0.01 15.51 -15.09
C GLU A 133 -0.81 14.42 -14.42
N ARG A 134 -1.96 14.77 -13.84
CA ARG A 134 -2.88 13.78 -13.25
C ARG A 134 -3.28 12.75 -14.30
N ARG A 135 -3.67 13.19 -15.50
CA ARG A 135 -4.01 12.31 -16.62
C ARG A 135 -2.86 11.38 -17.01
N ARG A 136 -1.62 11.90 -17.16
CA ARG A 136 -0.45 11.05 -17.45
C ARG A 136 -0.26 9.94 -16.41
N VAL A 137 -0.43 10.27 -15.12
CA VAL A 137 -0.36 9.26 -14.07
C VAL A 137 -1.51 8.27 -14.19
N HIS A 138 -2.76 8.72 -14.40
CA HIS A 138 -3.89 7.81 -14.59
C HIS A 138 -3.71 6.87 -15.80
N ASP A 139 -3.19 7.37 -16.91
CA ASP A 139 -2.97 6.62 -18.15
C ASP A 139 -1.92 5.51 -17.95
N ALA A 140 -0.90 5.74 -17.12
CA ALA A 140 0.12 4.73 -16.79
C ALA A 140 -0.43 3.52 -16.01
N PHE A 141 -1.65 3.62 -15.45
CA PHE A 141 -2.33 2.53 -14.76
C PHE A 141 -3.51 1.96 -15.56
N ARG A 142 -3.74 2.42 -16.80
CA ARG A 142 -4.65 1.75 -17.74
C ARG A 142 -3.87 0.63 -18.44
N ALA A 143 -4.28 -0.61 -18.20
CA ALA A 143 -3.83 -1.78 -18.95
C ALA A 143 -4.47 -1.80 -20.35
#